data_AF-L7QMI4-F1
#
_entry.id   AF-L7QMI4-F1
#
_cell.length_a   1.000
_cell.length_b   1.000
_cell.length_c   1.000
_cell.angle_alpha   90.00
_cell.angle_beta   90.00
_cell.angle_gamma   90.00
#
_symmetry.space_group_name_H-M   'P 1'
#
loop_
_entity.id
_entity.type
_entity.pdbx_description
1 polymer ?
#
loop_
_entity_poly.entity_id
_entity_poly.type
_entity_poly.pdbx_seq_one_letter_code
_entity_poly.pdbx_strand_id
1 'polypeptide(L)'
;GRYSLWSAIGLSIALSIGYDNFEKLLEGASFMDEHFCTAPLDQNAPVILALLGIWYSNFHGAETHALLPYDQYLHRFAAYFQQGDMESNGKYVTRSGSQVEYSTGPIVWGEPGTNGQHAFYQLIHQGTRLIPCDFIAPAQTHNPIAGGVHHKILLANFLAQTEALMKGKSSDEAKAELVKSGMPAADIEKILPHKVFKGNRPTNSIVVKKVTPFTLGALIAM
;
A
#
# COMPACT_ATOMS: atom_id res chain seq x y z
N GLY A 1 20.30 -12.58 3.05
CA GLY A 1 18.92 -13.10 3.07
C GLY A 1 17.94 -11.94 2.93
N ARG A 2 16.67 -12.12 3.28
CA ARG A 2 15.63 -11.08 3.08
C ARG A 2 15.76 -9.80 3.92
N TYR A 3 16.70 -9.76 4.85
CA TYR A 3 17.02 -8.57 5.68
C TYR A 3 18.47 -8.07 5.49
N SER A 4 19.15 -8.45 4.40
CA SER A 4 20.60 -8.20 4.29
C SER A 4 21.01 -6.96 3.52
N LEU A 5 20.09 -6.17 2.93
CA LEU A 5 20.50 -5.01 2.13
C LEU A 5 21.32 -3.98 2.93
N TRP A 6 21.18 -3.99 4.26
CA TRP A 6 21.87 -3.11 5.21
C TRP A 6 23.34 -3.50 5.44
N SER A 7 23.74 -4.72 5.04
CA SER A 7 25.08 -5.25 5.30
C SER A 7 26.00 -5.09 4.08
N ALA A 8 27.10 -5.84 4.03
CA ALA A 8 27.97 -5.91 2.86
C ALA A 8 27.25 -6.29 1.55
N ILE A 9 26.07 -6.93 1.62
CA ILE A 9 25.23 -7.18 0.44
C ILE A 9 24.75 -5.86 -0.21
N GLY A 10 24.64 -4.79 0.56
CA GLY A 10 24.30 -3.44 0.08
C GLY A 10 25.42 -2.74 -0.70
N LEU A 11 26.58 -3.39 -0.94
CA LEU A 11 27.71 -2.76 -1.63
C LEU A 11 27.33 -2.15 -2.99
N SER A 12 26.47 -2.81 -3.77
CA SER A 12 26.00 -2.27 -5.04
C SER A 12 25.16 -1.00 -4.89
N ILE A 13 24.42 -0.86 -3.79
CA ILE A 13 23.67 0.36 -3.45
C ILE A 13 24.67 1.48 -3.18
N ALA A 14 25.64 1.25 -2.28
CA ALA A 14 26.67 2.23 -1.94
C ALA A 14 27.49 2.68 -3.18
N LEU A 15 27.81 1.76 -4.09
CA LEU A 15 28.49 2.10 -5.36
C LEU A 15 27.61 2.94 -6.30
N SER A 16 26.28 2.76 -6.28
CA SER A 16 25.34 3.46 -7.14
C SER A 16 25.01 4.87 -6.65
N ILE A 17 24.78 5.05 -5.34
CA ILE A 17 24.33 6.31 -4.76
C ILE A 17 25.39 7.04 -3.93
N GLY A 18 26.59 6.47 -3.79
CA GLY A 18 27.64 6.95 -2.90
C GLY A 18 27.45 6.50 -1.44
N TYR A 19 28.55 6.40 -0.70
CA TYR A 19 28.54 5.89 0.67
C TYR A 19 27.74 6.81 1.61
N ASP A 20 27.88 8.14 1.50
CA ASP A 20 27.13 9.10 2.33
C ASP A 20 25.60 8.91 2.22
N ASN A 21 25.10 8.56 1.03
CA ASN A 21 23.67 8.29 0.85
C ASN A 21 23.29 6.89 1.34
N PHE A 22 24.20 5.92 1.26
CA PHE A 22 24.01 4.61 1.89
C PHE A 22 23.97 4.73 3.41
N GLU A 23 24.83 5.54 4.03
CA GLU A 23 24.76 5.83 5.47
C GLU A 23 23.42 6.46 5.85
N LYS A 24 22.94 7.45 5.09
CA LYS A 24 21.59 8.01 5.32
C LYS A 24 20.47 6.97 5.23
N LEU A 25 20.60 5.99 4.33
CA LEU A 25 19.66 4.87 4.26
C LEU A 25 19.68 4.04 5.56
N LEU A 26 20.87 3.77 6.12
CA LEU A 26 21.02 3.09 7.41
C LEU A 26 20.48 3.92 8.58
N GLU A 27 20.77 5.23 8.61
CA GLU A 27 20.28 6.16 9.62
C GLU A 27 18.74 6.22 9.64
N GLY A 28 18.12 6.18 8.46
CA GLY A 28 16.66 6.11 8.34
C GLY A 28 16.07 4.85 8.97
N ALA A 29 16.69 3.70 8.72
CA ALA A 29 16.28 2.44 9.35
C ALA A 29 16.48 2.48 10.87
N SER A 30 17.64 2.96 11.33
CA SER A 30 17.94 3.10 12.76
C SER A 30 16.99 4.06 13.47
N PHE A 31 16.52 5.12 12.79
CA PHE A 31 15.49 6.00 13.31
C PHE A 31 14.17 5.26 13.55
N MET A 32 13.77 4.38 12.63
CA MET A 32 12.56 3.58 12.79
C MET A 32 12.74 2.47 13.85
N ASP A 33 13.95 1.91 13.98
CA ASP A 33 14.26 0.94 15.05
C ASP A 33 14.07 1.56 16.43
N GLU A 34 14.57 2.78 16.65
CA GLU A 34 14.42 3.51 17.91
C GLU A 34 12.93 3.80 18.20
N HIS A 35 12.18 4.26 17.19
CA HIS A 35 10.74 4.45 17.30
C HIS A 35 10.02 3.16 17.68
N PHE A 36 10.31 2.06 16.99
CA PHE A 36 9.71 0.76 17.28
C PHE A 36 10.02 0.27 18.69
N CYS A 37 11.24 0.47 19.18
CA CYS A 37 11.66 0.00 20.50
C CYS A 37 11.10 0.84 21.65
N THR A 38 10.87 2.14 21.45
CA THR A 38 10.61 3.08 22.55
C THR A 38 9.22 3.70 22.57
N ALA A 39 8.52 3.77 21.44
CA ALA A 39 7.19 4.36 21.39
C ALA A 39 6.15 3.48 22.13
N PRO A 40 5.20 4.09 22.88
CA PRO A 40 4.03 3.38 23.40
C PRO A 40 3.29 2.63 22.29
N LEU A 41 2.76 1.44 22.58
CA LEU A 41 2.18 0.54 21.56
C LEU A 41 1.05 1.19 20.74
N ASP A 42 0.25 2.08 21.36
CA ASP A 42 -0.86 2.81 20.74
C ASP A 42 -0.41 4.01 19.88
N GLN A 43 0.88 4.31 19.87
CA GLN A 43 1.53 5.35 19.05
C GLN A 43 2.66 4.77 18.18
N ASN A 44 2.84 3.45 18.20
CA ASN A 44 3.91 2.75 17.51
C ASN A 44 3.42 2.29 16.13
N ALA A 45 3.90 2.94 15.08
CA ALA A 45 3.45 2.75 13.71
C ALA A 45 3.57 1.29 13.21
N PRO A 46 4.73 0.61 13.33
CA PRO A 46 4.83 -0.81 12.99
C PRO A 46 3.83 -1.69 13.76
N VAL A 47 3.63 -1.45 15.06
CA VAL A 47 2.68 -2.22 15.88
C VAL A 47 1.25 -2.02 15.41
N ILE A 48 0.83 -0.77 15.16
CA ILE A 48 -0.52 -0.47 14.67
C ILE A 48 -0.78 -1.13 13.32
N LEU A 49 0.17 -1.03 12.38
CA LEU A 49 0.07 -1.67 11.07
C LEU A 49 -0.03 -3.20 11.19
N ALA A 50 0.79 -3.82 12.05
CA ALA A 50 0.75 -5.25 12.31
C ALA A 50 -0.60 -5.69 12.92
N LEU A 51 -1.15 -4.94 13.88
CA LEU A 51 -2.44 -5.25 14.51
C LEU A 51 -3.61 -5.10 13.52
N LEU A 52 -3.58 -4.10 12.63
CA LEU A 52 -4.55 -3.98 11.54
C LEU A 52 -4.45 -5.16 10.56
N GLY A 53 -3.24 -5.60 10.23
CA GLY A 53 -3.01 -6.79 9.42
C GLY A 53 -3.59 -8.06 10.05
N ILE A 54 -3.37 -8.26 11.35
CA ILE A 54 -3.96 -9.36 12.11
C ILE A 54 -5.49 -9.27 12.10
N TRP A 55 -6.04 -8.07 12.31
CA TRP A 55 -7.49 -7.84 12.30
C TRP A 55 -8.11 -8.29 10.98
N TYR A 56 -7.57 -7.84 9.84
CA TYR A 56 -8.14 -8.19 8.54
C TYR A 56 -7.88 -9.65 8.13
N SER A 57 -6.70 -10.19 8.42
CA SER A 57 -6.37 -11.58 8.07
C SER A 57 -7.14 -12.60 8.93
N ASN A 58 -7.10 -12.44 10.26
CA ASN A 58 -7.62 -13.46 11.18
C ASN A 58 -9.11 -13.31 11.51
N PHE A 59 -9.66 -12.09 11.45
CA PHE A 59 -11.07 -11.85 11.80
C PHE A 59 -11.95 -11.60 10.57
N HIS A 60 -11.42 -10.94 9.53
CA HIS A 60 -12.15 -10.69 8.29
C HIS A 60 -11.79 -11.65 7.14
N GLY A 61 -10.83 -12.57 7.34
CA GLY A 61 -10.46 -13.59 6.35
C GLY A 61 -9.81 -13.03 5.08
N ALA A 62 -9.19 -11.84 5.14
CA ALA A 62 -8.46 -11.28 4.02
C ALA A 62 -7.16 -12.07 3.78
N GLU A 63 -7.10 -12.82 2.69
CA GLU A 63 -5.93 -13.64 2.34
C GLU A 63 -4.72 -12.83 1.82
N THR A 64 -4.95 -11.59 1.37
CA THR A 64 -3.96 -10.80 0.63
C THR A 64 -3.78 -9.40 1.20
N HIS A 65 -2.58 -8.84 1.08
CA HIS A 65 -2.25 -7.46 1.43
C HIS A 65 -1.63 -6.74 0.22
N ALA A 66 -2.21 -5.62 -0.19
CA ALA A 66 -1.76 -4.88 -1.36
C ALA A 66 -0.87 -3.68 -0.98
N LEU A 67 0.34 -3.60 -1.54
CA LEU A 67 1.26 -2.47 -1.38
C LEU A 67 1.27 -1.63 -2.66
N LEU A 68 0.75 -0.40 -2.59
CA LEU A 68 0.45 0.44 -3.75
C LEU A 68 1.18 1.79 -3.66
N PRO A 69 2.49 1.84 -3.97
CA PRO A 69 3.26 3.08 -3.93
C PRO A 69 2.92 3.98 -5.13
N TYR A 70 2.51 5.22 -4.89
CA TYR A 70 2.32 6.27 -5.88
C TYR A 70 3.65 7.00 -6.12
N ASP A 71 4.65 6.22 -6.52
CA ASP A 71 5.98 6.67 -6.90
C ASP A 71 6.64 5.62 -7.81
N GLN A 72 7.08 6.03 -8.99
CA GLN A 72 7.62 5.10 -9.99
C GLN A 72 8.98 4.52 -9.60
N TYR A 73 9.79 5.23 -8.79
CA TYR A 73 11.06 4.68 -8.30
C TYR A 73 10.83 3.53 -7.29
N LEU A 74 9.65 3.45 -6.69
CA LEU A 74 9.22 2.36 -5.80
C LEU A 74 8.58 1.16 -6.56
N HIS A 75 8.73 1.05 -7.88
CA HIS A 75 8.11 -0.03 -8.66
C HIS A 75 8.52 -1.46 -8.25
N ARG A 76 9.63 -1.64 -7.51
CA ARG A 76 10.06 -2.94 -6.96
C ARG A 76 9.76 -3.10 -5.46
N PHE A 77 9.16 -2.11 -4.81
CA PHE A 77 8.93 -2.10 -3.37
C PHE A 77 7.99 -3.23 -2.93
N ALA A 78 6.86 -3.41 -3.61
CA ALA A 78 5.95 -4.52 -3.33
C ALA A 78 6.63 -5.89 -3.53
N ALA A 79 7.41 -6.05 -4.61
CA ALA A 79 8.15 -7.27 -4.89
C ALA A 79 9.27 -7.55 -3.87
N TYR A 80 9.88 -6.51 -3.30
CA TYR A 80 10.83 -6.67 -2.19
C TYR A 80 10.14 -7.24 -0.95
N PHE A 81 8.96 -6.72 -0.60
CA PHE A 81 8.17 -7.20 0.54
C PHE A 81 7.43 -8.51 0.31
N GLN A 82 7.26 -8.96 -0.94
CA GLN A 82 6.86 -10.36 -1.19
C GLN A 82 7.84 -11.33 -0.53
N GLN A 83 9.15 -11.10 -0.70
CA GLN A 83 10.13 -11.90 0.01
C GLN A 83 10.16 -11.55 1.51
N GLY A 84 10.19 -10.26 1.84
CA GLY A 84 10.32 -9.79 3.22
C GLY A 84 9.24 -10.32 4.17
N ASP A 85 7.97 -10.31 3.73
CA ASP A 85 6.83 -10.76 4.51
C ASP A 85 6.56 -12.25 4.33
N MET A 86 6.30 -12.69 3.09
CA MET A 86 5.77 -14.04 2.84
C MET A 86 6.78 -15.13 3.22
N GLU A 87 8.09 -14.92 3.00
CA GLU A 87 9.12 -15.87 3.42
C GLU A 87 9.33 -15.88 4.95
N SER A 88 8.99 -14.77 5.63
CA SER A 88 9.03 -14.65 7.09
C SER A 88 7.85 -15.34 7.75
N ASN A 89 6.64 -14.99 7.32
CA ASN A 89 5.39 -15.28 8.01
C ASN A 89 4.56 -16.39 7.36
N GLY A 90 4.91 -16.83 6.15
CA GLY A 90 4.34 -18.01 5.48
C GLY A 90 4.75 -19.30 6.17
N LYS A 91 4.24 -19.50 7.38
CA LYS A 91 4.59 -20.59 8.31
C LYS A 91 3.32 -21.16 8.92
N TYR A 92 3.39 -22.40 9.36
CA TYR A 92 2.25 -23.08 9.98
C TYR A 92 2.61 -23.77 11.31
N VAL A 93 3.87 -23.69 11.74
CA VAL A 93 4.36 -24.29 12.98
C VAL A 93 4.83 -23.19 13.92
N THR A 94 4.31 -23.22 15.15
CA THR A 94 4.67 -22.30 16.23
C THR A 94 6.04 -22.61 16.82
N ARG A 95 6.56 -21.73 17.67
CA ARG A 95 7.85 -21.94 18.38
C ARG A 95 7.85 -23.17 19.29
N SER A 96 6.69 -23.64 19.75
CA SER A 96 6.57 -24.87 20.54
C SER A 96 6.54 -26.15 19.70
N GLY A 97 6.56 -26.04 18.36
CA GLY A 97 6.45 -27.18 17.45
C GLY A 97 5.01 -27.60 17.13
N SER A 98 4.00 -26.95 17.71
CA SER A 98 2.59 -27.21 17.42
C SER A 98 2.16 -26.52 16.12
N GLN A 99 1.28 -27.16 15.35
CA GLN A 99 0.66 -26.54 14.18
C GLN A 99 -0.35 -25.46 14.60
N VAL A 100 -0.50 -24.42 13.78
CA VAL A 100 -1.48 -23.33 13.99
C VAL A 100 -2.86 -23.72 13.47
N GLU A 101 -3.91 -23.21 14.14
CA GLU A 101 -5.32 -23.33 13.70
C GLU A 101 -5.88 -21.98 13.22
N TYR A 102 -4.99 -21.05 12.87
CA TYR A 102 -5.29 -19.68 12.45
C TYR A 102 -4.45 -19.29 11.24
N SER A 103 -4.83 -18.19 10.58
CA SER A 103 -4.12 -17.65 9.42
C SER A 103 -2.81 -16.98 9.84
N THR A 104 -1.74 -17.17 9.06
CA THR A 104 -0.43 -16.55 9.28
C THR A 104 -0.15 -15.46 8.25
N GLY A 105 1.03 -15.45 7.61
CA GLY A 105 1.42 -14.40 6.67
C GLY A 105 0.45 -14.30 5.47
N PRO A 106 0.06 -13.08 5.06
CA PRO A 106 -0.79 -12.87 3.90
C PRO A 106 0.00 -13.04 2.60
N ILE A 107 -0.72 -13.14 1.48
CA ILE A 107 -0.12 -12.99 0.14
C ILE A 107 0.10 -11.50 -0.13
N VAL A 108 1.35 -11.07 -0.23
CA VAL A 108 1.71 -9.67 -0.53
C VAL A 108 1.80 -9.46 -2.05
N TRP A 109 1.24 -8.37 -2.56
CA TRP A 109 1.32 -8.03 -3.98
C TRP A 109 1.10 -6.54 -4.23
N GLY A 110 1.36 -6.08 -5.45
CA GLY A 110 1.08 -4.70 -5.85
C GLY A 110 1.96 -4.19 -6.98
N GLU A 111 1.57 -3.05 -7.53
CA GLU A 111 2.25 -2.29 -8.59
C GLU A 111 2.13 -0.80 -8.26
N PRO A 112 3.05 0.06 -8.74
CA PRO A 112 2.97 1.47 -8.45
C PRO A 112 1.74 2.13 -9.08
N GLY A 113 1.24 3.15 -8.40
CA GLY A 113 0.23 4.06 -8.94
C GLY A 113 0.83 4.98 -10.01
N THR A 114 0.09 5.36 -11.06
CA THR A 114 -1.32 5.03 -11.34
C THR A 114 -1.50 3.76 -12.18
N ASN A 115 -0.42 3.07 -12.55
CA ASN A 115 -0.48 1.88 -13.43
C ASN A 115 -1.41 0.80 -12.88
N GLY A 116 -1.32 0.51 -11.57
CA GLY A 116 -2.22 -0.45 -10.90
C GLY A 116 -3.71 -0.11 -11.04
N GLN A 117 -4.06 1.19 -11.12
CA GLN A 117 -5.44 1.64 -11.31
C GLN A 117 -6.06 1.13 -12.61
N HIS A 118 -5.24 1.03 -13.65
CA HIS A 118 -5.64 0.59 -14.98
C HIS A 118 -5.45 -0.92 -15.20
N ALA A 119 -5.03 -1.66 -14.17
CA ALA A 119 -4.79 -3.10 -14.23
C ALA A 119 -5.78 -3.89 -13.37
N PHE A 120 -5.77 -3.69 -12.05
CA PHE A 120 -6.46 -4.58 -11.11
C PHE A 120 -7.37 -3.88 -10.10
N TYR A 121 -7.40 -2.54 -10.08
CA TYR A 121 -8.27 -1.81 -9.14
C TYR A 121 -9.76 -2.06 -9.39
N GLN A 122 -10.15 -2.48 -10.60
CA GLN A 122 -11.50 -2.96 -10.87
C GLN A 122 -11.92 -4.08 -9.90
N LEU A 123 -11.03 -5.05 -9.67
CA LEU A 123 -11.28 -6.13 -8.71
C LEU A 123 -11.29 -5.61 -7.27
N ILE A 124 -10.38 -4.69 -6.93
CA ILE A 124 -10.35 -4.09 -5.59
C ILE A 124 -11.67 -3.36 -5.31
N HIS A 125 -12.22 -2.62 -6.28
CA HIS A 125 -13.44 -1.81 -6.08
C HIS A 125 -14.74 -2.62 -6.14
N GLN A 126 -14.91 -3.49 -7.14
CA GLN A 126 -16.18 -4.16 -7.42
C GLN A 126 -16.11 -5.69 -7.34
N GLY A 127 -14.93 -6.26 -7.10
CA GLY A 127 -14.77 -7.69 -6.87
C GLY A 127 -15.33 -8.15 -5.52
N THR A 128 -15.30 -9.46 -5.31
CA THR A 128 -15.86 -10.12 -4.12
C THR A 128 -14.86 -10.33 -2.98
N ARG A 129 -13.58 -10.01 -3.21
CA ARG A 129 -12.52 -10.14 -2.21
C ARG A 129 -12.39 -8.86 -1.38
N LEU A 130 -12.09 -9.04 -0.09
CA LEU A 130 -11.64 -7.97 0.79
C LEU A 130 -10.11 -7.91 0.72
N ILE A 131 -9.57 -6.74 0.40
CA ILE A 131 -8.13 -6.55 0.17
C ILE A 131 -7.71 -5.28 0.91
N PRO A 132 -7.13 -5.40 2.12
CA PRO A 132 -6.43 -4.30 2.77
C PRO A 132 -5.32 -3.78 1.85
N CYS A 133 -5.24 -2.45 1.71
CA CYS A 133 -4.28 -1.81 0.84
C CYS A 133 -3.50 -0.71 1.58
N ASP A 134 -2.18 -0.72 1.47
CA ASP A 134 -1.35 0.40 1.89
C ASP A 134 -0.98 1.25 0.68
N PHE A 135 -1.49 2.47 0.67
CA PHE A 135 -1.14 3.49 -0.30
C PHE A 135 0.03 4.29 0.25
N ILE A 136 1.11 4.42 -0.52
CA ILE A 136 2.31 5.17 -0.11
C ILE A 136 2.57 6.31 -1.09
N ALA A 137 2.76 7.55 -0.65
CA ALA A 137 3.08 8.66 -1.56
C ALA A 137 4.05 9.69 -0.94
N PRO A 138 5.02 10.21 -1.70
CA PRO A 138 5.76 11.39 -1.29
C PRO A 138 4.99 12.68 -1.60
N ALA A 139 4.96 13.61 -0.64
CA ALA A 139 4.39 14.94 -0.84
C ALA A 139 5.20 15.76 -1.87
N GLN A 140 6.50 15.51 -2.00
CA GLN A 140 7.41 16.18 -2.92
C GLN A 140 8.04 15.19 -3.90
N THR A 141 7.98 15.50 -5.20
CA THR A 141 8.64 14.72 -6.25
C THR A 141 10.12 15.11 -6.42
N HIS A 142 10.92 14.18 -6.94
CA HIS A 142 12.25 14.47 -7.48
C HIS A 142 12.20 15.13 -8.86
N ASN A 143 11.08 15.02 -9.58
CA ASN A 143 10.92 15.48 -10.95
C ASN A 143 9.76 16.48 -11.05
N PRO A 144 9.91 17.73 -10.57
CA PRO A 144 8.87 18.75 -10.60
C PRO A 144 8.69 19.36 -12.01
N ILE A 145 8.56 18.51 -13.02
CA ILE A 145 8.41 18.89 -14.43
C ILE A 145 7.05 19.58 -14.64
N ALA A 146 6.99 20.46 -15.65
CA ALA A 146 5.78 21.22 -16.00
C ALA A 146 5.11 21.90 -14.78
N GLY A 147 5.92 22.52 -13.92
CA GLY A 147 5.44 23.21 -12.71
C GLY A 147 4.84 22.28 -11.65
N GLY A 148 5.18 20.98 -11.68
CA GLY A 148 4.67 19.98 -10.74
C GLY A 148 3.26 19.47 -11.05
N VAL A 149 2.70 19.77 -12.23
CA VAL A 149 1.34 19.33 -12.61
C VAL A 149 1.21 17.80 -12.57
N HIS A 150 2.23 17.06 -12.99
CA HIS A 150 2.23 15.60 -12.95
C HIS A 150 2.11 15.07 -11.52
N HIS A 151 2.89 15.64 -10.58
CA HIS A 151 2.84 15.22 -9.18
C HIS A 151 1.51 15.60 -8.53
N LYS A 152 0.94 16.76 -8.89
CA LYS A 152 -0.39 17.15 -8.43
C LYS A 152 -1.47 16.16 -8.88
N ILE A 153 -1.44 15.73 -10.14
CA ILE A 153 -2.37 14.72 -10.67
C ILE A 153 -2.16 13.36 -9.99
N LEU A 154 -0.90 12.96 -9.77
CA LEU A 154 -0.56 11.72 -9.06
C LEU A 154 -1.14 11.72 -7.64
N LEU A 155 -0.95 12.80 -6.88
CA LEU A 155 -1.49 12.93 -5.52
C LEU A 155 -3.03 13.04 -5.50
N ALA A 156 -3.63 13.71 -6.49
CA ALA A 156 -5.09 13.73 -6.61
C ALA A 156 -5.65 12.30 -6.80
N ASN A 157 -4.97 11.49 -7.62
CA ASN A 157 -5.32 10.08 -7.81
C ASN A 157 -5.09 9.23 -6.55
N PHE A 158 -3.98 9.42 -5.84
CA PHE A 158 -3.71 8.77 -4.55
C PHE A 158 -4.85 8.99 -3.55
N LEU A 159 -5.26 10.26 -3.36
CA LEU A 159 -6.33 10.63 -2.44
C LEU A 159 -7.71 10.13 -2.90
N ALA A 160 -8.01 10.29 -4.19
CA ALA A 160 -9.31 9.91 -4.75
C ALA A 160 -9.56 8.39 -4.67
N GLN A 161 -8.52 7.56 -4.78
CA GLN A 161 -8.67 6.10 -4.73
C GLN A 161 -9.04 5.61 -3.32
N THR A 162 -8.37 6.10 -2.28
CA THR A 162 -8.69 5.72 -0.90
C THR A 162 -10.05 6.27 -0.48
N GLU A 163 -10.41 7.49 -0.92
CA GLU A 163 -11.76 8.04 -0.75
C GLU A 163 -12.84 7.20 -1.44
N ALA A 164 -12.62 6.79 -2.68
CA ALA A 164 -13.56 5.96 -3.44
C ALA A 164 -13.75 4.57 -2.82
N LEU A 165 -12.67 3.97 -2.30
CA LEU A 165 -12.72 2.69 -1.58
C LEU A 165 -13.52 2.79 -0.29
N MET A 166 -13.41 3.91 0.43
CA MET A 166 -14.21 4.18 1.63
C MET A 166 -15.67 4.46 1.30
N LYS A 167 -15.96 5.43 0.43
CA LYS A 167 -17.32 5.95 0.20
C LYS A 167 -18.17 5.07 -0.71
N GLY A 168 -17.57 4.52 -1.76
CA GLY A 168 -18.33 3.91 -2.85
C GLY A 168 -19.17 4.92 -3.61
N LYS A 169 -20.25 4.42 -4.24
CA LYS A 169 -21.23 5.18 -5.02
C LYS A 169 -22.56 4.44 -4.95
N SER A 170 -23.56 5.07 -4.35
CA SER A 170 -24.89 4.51 -4.18
C SER A 170 -25.66 4.38 -5.51
N SER A 171 -26.75 3.61 -5.48
CA SER A 171 -27.67 3.48 -6.63
C SER A 171 -28.26 4.83 -7.04
N ASP A 172 -28.64 5.68 -6.08
CA ASP A 172 -29.26 6.97 -6.38
C ASP A 172 -28.27 7.94 -7.03
N GLU A 173 -27.03 7.99 -6.54
CA GLU A 173 -25.94 8.79 -7.14
C GLU A 173 -25.62 8.31 -8.56
N ALA A 174 -25.45 6.98 -8.75
CA ALA A 174 -25.18 6.41 -10.07
C ALA A 174 -26.35 6.67 -11.05
N LYS A 175 -27.60 6.56 -10.59
CA LYS A 175 -28.77 6.85 -11.41
C LYS A 175 -28.83 8.33 -11.81
N ALA A 176 -28.57 9.24 -10.88
CA ALA A 176 -28.53 10.67 -11.14
C ALA A 176 -27.46 11.03 -12.19
N GLU A 177 -26.28 10.41 -12.13
CA GLU A 177 -25.23 10.57 -13.13
C GLU A 177 -25.65 10.06 -14.52
N LEU A 178 -26.27 8.88 -14.61
CA LEU A 178 -26.72 8.30 -15.87
C LEU A 178 -27.84 9.12 -16.53
N VAL A 179 -28.78 9.65 -15.74
CA VAL A 179 -29.81 10.57 -16.23
C VAL A 179 -29.16 11.85 -16.76
N LYS A 180 -28.20 12.42 -16.02
CA LYS A 180 -27.50 13.64 -16.41
C LYS A 180 -26.66 13.46 -17.68
N SER A 181 -26.17 12.25 -17.97
CA SER A 181 -25.49 11.95 -19.23
C SER A 181 -26.41 11.81 -20.45
N GLY A 182 -27.73 11.94 -20.26
CA GLY A 182 -28.72 11.84 -21.34
C GLY A 182 -29.05 10.41 -21.77
N MET A 183 -28.81 9.42 -20.90
CA MET A 183 -29.08 8.01 -21.21
C MET A 183 -30.60 7.72 -21.20
N PRO A 184 -31.14 6.94 -22.15
CA PRO A 184 -32.54 6.54 -22.14
C PRO A 184 -32.90 5.73 -20.89
N ALA A 185 -34.08 5.96 -20.31
CA ALA A 185 -34.51 5.31 -19.06
C ALA A 185 -34.45 3.77 -19.12
N ALA A 186 -34.80 3.18 -20.27
CA ALA A 186 -34.76 1.73 -20.49
C ALA A 186 -33.34 1.14 -20.43
N ASP A 187 -32.31 1.94 -20.74
CA ASP A 187 -30.91 1.53 -20.68
C ASP A 187 -30.31 1.79 -19.30
N ILE A 188 -30.79 2.82 -18.59
CA ILE A 188 -30.38 3.14 -17.22
C ILE A 188 -30.66 1.96 -16.30
N GLU A 189 -31.86 1.36 -16.36
CA GLU A 189 -32.21 0.23 -15.48
C GLU A 189 -31.25 -0.96 -15.65
N LYS A 190 -30.76 -1.20 -16.86
CA LYS A 190 -29.82 -2.29 -17.17
C LYS A 190 -28.41 -1.98 -16.68
N ILE A 191 -27.96 -0.73 -16.81
CA ILE A 191 -26.57 -0.33 -16.52
C ILE A 191 -26.37 0.00 -15.04
N LEU A 192 -27.41 0.49 -14.37
CA LEU A 192 -27.34 1.00 -13.00
C LEU A 192 -26.66 0.02 -12.01
N PRO A 193 -26.98 -1.29 -11.96
CA PRO A 193 -26.35 -2.22 -11.02
C PRO A 193 -24.83 -2.34 -11.20
N HIS A 194 -24.33 -2.13 -12.43
CA HIS A 194 -22.90 -2.18 -12.76
C HIS A 194 -22.14 -0.91 -12.38
N LYS A 195 -22.85 0.20 -12.13
CA LYS A 195 -22.28 1.51 -11.76
C LYS A 195 -22.27 1.76 -10.25
N VAL A 196 -22.84 0.85 -9.46
CA VAL A 196 -22.82 0.92 -7.99
C VAL A 196 -21.45 0.44 -7.46
N PHE A 197 -20.90 1.20 -6.52
CA PHE A 197 -19.70 0.85 -5.78
C PHE A 197 -20.08 0.71 -4.31
N LYS A 198 -19.84 -0.47 -3.71
CA LYS A 198 -20.27 -0.73 -2.33
C LYS A 198 -19.52 0.08 -1.27
N GLY A 199 -18.32 0.60 -1.60
CA GLY A 199 -17.46 1.26 -0.63
C GLY A 199 -17.07 0.32 0.52
N ASN A 200 -16.78 0.90 1.69
CA ASN A 200 -16.41 0.18 2.91
C ASN A 200 -15.22 -0.79 2.71
N ARG A 201 -14.20 -0.35 1.96
CA ARG A 201 -12.98 -1.10 1.70
C ARG A 201 -11.79 -0.40 2.38
N PRO A 202 -11.02 -1.11 3.23
CA PRO A 202 -10.05 -0.49 4.11
C PRO A 202 -8.75 -0.16 3.38
N THR A 203 -8.17 1.00 3.70
CA THR A 203 -6.85 1.43 3.22
C THR A 203 -6.08 2.16 4.30
N ASN A 204 -4.76 1.95 4.36
CA ASN A 204 -3.85 2.91 5.02
C ASN A 204 -3.31 3.90 3.98
N SER A 205 -3.08 5.14 4.41
CA SER A 205 -2.42 6.16 3.60
C SER A 205 -1.15 6.64 4.30
N ILE A 206 0.00 6.17 3.82
CA ILE A 206 1.32 6.50 4.35
C ILE A 206 1.90 7.61 3.48
N VAL A 207 1.95 8.83 4.02
CA VAL A 207 2.49 9.99 3.31
C VAL A 207 3.82 10.40 3.91
N VAL A 208 4.84 10.46 3.07
CA VAL A 208 6.18 10.94 3.45
C VAL A 208 6.47 12.28 2.80
N LYS A 209 7.38 13.08 3.35
CA LYS A 209 7.71 14.38 2.75
C LYS A 209 8.32 14.23 1.35
N LYS A 210 9.31 13.36 1.21
CA LYS A 210 10.03 13.06 -0.04
C LYS A 210 10.73 11.71 0.13
N VAL A 211 10.82 10.89 -0.92
CA VAL A 211 11.59 9.63 -0.88
C VAL A 211 13.07 9.96 -0.98
N THR A 212 13.75 10.11 0.15
CA THR A 212 15.22 10.24 0.24
C THR A 212 15.81 8.90 0.69
N PRO A 213 17.15 8.72 0.66
CA PRO A 213 17.75 7.52 1.25
C PRO A 213 17.30 7.28 2.70
N PHE A 214 17.30 8.32 3.54
CA PHE A 214 16.76 8.26 4.91
C PHE A 214 15.30 7.83 4.96
N THR A 215 14.42 8.51 4.22
CA THR A 215 12.99 8.16 4.24
C THR A 215 12.75 6.74 3.74
N LEU A 216 13.49 6.29 2.72
CA LEU A 216 13.39 4.93 2.20
C LEU A 216 13.85 3.92 3.25
N GLY A 217 14.92 4.21 3.99
CA GLY A 217 15.41 3.37 5.09
C GLY A 217 14.36 3.21 6.18
N ALA A 218 13.77 4.32 6.62
CA ALA A 218 12.70 4.32 7.60
C ALA A 218 11.46 3.55 7.11
N LEU A 219 11.08 3.70 5.84
CA LEU A 219 9.95 2.98 5.25
C LEU A 219 10.19 1.47 5.11
N ILE A 220 11.43 1.03 4.84
CA ILE A 220 11.73 -0.40 4.73
C ILE A 220 11.79 -1.06 6.12
N ALA A 221 12.23 -0.32 7.14
CA ALA A 221 12.33 -0.80 8.51
C ALA A 221 10.99 -0.81 9.26
N MET A 222 10.03 0.01 8.83
CA MET A 222 8.66 0.07 9.36
C MET A 222 7.85 -1.18 9.01
#